data_AF-A0A4U5LYL9-F1
#
_entry.id   AF-A0A4U5LYL9-F1
#
_cell.length_a   1.000
_cell.length_b   1.000
_cell.length_c   1.000
_cell.angle_alpha   90.00
_cell.angle_beta   90.00
_cell.angle_gamma   90.00
#
_symmetry.space_group_name_H-M   'P 1'
#
loop_
_entity.id
_entity.type
_entity.pdbx_description
1 polymer ?
#
loop_
_entity_poly.entity_id
_entity_poly.type
_entity_poly.pdbx_seq_one_letter_code
_entity_poly.pdbx_strand_id
1 'polypeptide(L)'
;MFAPLVSHFLLFFFVSPIARSNPEFNCSKLEEGAYVIGCSRNFTMCIKNNDGEFQTFEYSCPHNELFFDPDENSCRPHYKVRNCKMQRRRTTHLQ
;
A
#
# COMPACT_ATOMS: atom_id res chain seq x y z
N MET A 1 31.72 -21.77 23.96
CA MET A 1 30.90 -20.74 24.64
C MET A 1 30.91 -19.50 23.77
N PHE A 2 29.93 -19.34 22.88
CA PHE A 2 29.60 -18.07 22.22
C PHE A 2 28.08 -18.05 22.10
N ALA A 3 27.45 -17.08 22.74
CA ALA A 3 26.00 -16.93 22.84
C ALA A 3 25.41 -16.35 21.55
N PRO A 4 24.16 -16.71 21.18
CA PRO A 4 23.52 -16.23 19.98
C PRO A 4 22.84 -14.87 20.25
N LEU A 5 23.21 -13.83 19.51
CA LEU A 5 22.42 -12.59 19.41
C LEU A 5 21.53 -12.66 18.17
N VAL A 6 20.54 -13.57 18.21
CA VAL A 6 19.34 -13.47 17.39
C VAL A 6 18.33 -12.68 18.20
N SER A 7 18.25 -11.37 17.96
CA SER A 7 17.21 -10.53 18.55
C SER A 7 16.95 -9.33 17.63
N HIS A 8 15.70 -9.19 17.18
CA HIS A 8 15.09 -8.09 16.38
C HIS A 8 15.04 -8.13 14.85
N PHE A 9 15.70 -9.03 14.12
CA PHE A 9 15.56 -9.06 12.63
C PHE A 9 14.46 -9.98 12.07
N LEU A 10 13.72 -10.71 12.91
CA LEU A 10 12.76 -11.74 12.47
C LEU A 10 11.28 -11.30 12.40
N LEU A 11 10.98 -10.00 12.43
CA LEU A 11 9.61 -9.50 12.17
C LEU A 11 9.44 -8.84 10.79
N PHE A 12 10.53 -8.63 10.04
CA PHE A 12 10.49 -8.01 8.69
C PHE A 12 10.67 -8.98 7.52
N PHE A 13 10.85 -10.28 7.78
CA PHE A 13 11.07 -11.30 6.72
C PHE A 13 9.79 -11.90 6.11
N PHE A 14 8.59 -11.52 6.57
CA PHE A 14 7.34 -12.11 6.06
C PHE A 14 6.64 -11.31 4.96
N VAL A 15 7.20 -10.18 4.52
CA VAL A 15 6.68 -9.44 3.37
C VAL A 15 7.69 -9.51 2.24
N SER A 16 7.61 -10.59 1.46
CA SER A 16 8.33 -10.67 0.19
C SER A 16 7.86 -9.52 -0.70
N PRO A 17 8.76 -8.67 -1.24
CA PRO A 17 8.36 -7.70 -2.25
C PRO A 17 7.92 -8.48 -3.49
N ILE A 18 6.60 -8.51 -3.74
CA ILE A 18 6.10 -8.93 -5.05
C ILE A 18 6.42 -7.74 -5.96
N ALA A 19 7.52 -7.83 -6.70
CA ALA A 19 7.83 -6.89 -7.78
C ALA A 19 6.85 -7.14 -8.94
N ARG A 20 5.58 -6.79 -8.76
CA ARG A 20 4.65 -6.63 -9.88
C ARG A 20 4.76 -5.20 -10.35
N SER A 21 5.36 -5.00 -11.51
CA SER A 21 5.15 -3.78 -12.27
C SER A 21 3.72 -3.85 -12.82
N ASN A 22 2.83 -3.02 -12.28
CA ASN A 22 1.58 -2.72 -12.96
C ASN A 22 1.89 -1.65 -14.03
N PRO A 23 1.88 -1.98 -15.33
CA PRO A 23 2.24 -1.03 -16.39
C PRO A 23 1.32 0.20 -16.44
N GLU A 24 0.18 0.16 -15.75
CA GLU A 24 -0.77 1.27 -15.67
C GLU A 24 -0.40 2.33 -14.61
N PHE A 25 0.44 2.00 -13.62
CA PHE A 25 0.81 2.93 -12.55
C PHE A 25 2.29 3.34 -12.64
N ASN A 26 2.53 4.60 -12.99
CA ASN A 26 3.86 5.12 -13.26
C ASN A 26 4.23 6.27 -12.29
N CYS A 27 5.24 6.03 -11.45
CA CYS A 27 5.75 7.00 -10.47
C CYS A 27 6.57 8.16 -11.06
N SER A 28 6.99 8.12 -12.34
CA SER A 28 7.86 9.14 -12.95
C SER A 28 7.28 10.55 -12.96
N LYS A 29 5.97 10.71 -12.77
CA LYS A 29 5.26 12.01 -12.71
C LYS A 29 4.61 12.27 -11.36
N LEU A 30 4.88 11.43 -10.37
CA LEU A 30 4.32 11.52 -9.04
C LEU A 30 5.42 11.96 -8.06
N GLU A 31 4.99 12.43 -6.89
CA GLU A 31 5.89 12.70 -5.78
C GLU A 31 6.20 11.40 -5.03
N GLU A 32 7.14 11.45 -4.08
CA GLU A 32 7.34 10.33 -3.18
C GLU A 32 6.14 10.17 -2.27
N GLY A 33 5.65 8.95 -2.11
CA GLY A 33 4.49 8.70 -1.27
C GLY A 33 3.73 7.43 -1.60
N ALA A 34 2.65 7.24 -0.84
CA ALA A 34 1.72 6.13 -0.97
C ALA A 34 0.51 6.52 -1.82
N TYR A 35 0.15 5.65 -2.75
CA TYR A 35 -0.92 5.86 -3.70
C TYR A 35 -1.86 4.66 -3.74
N VAL A 36 -3.15 4.92 -3.82
CA VAL A 36 -4.17 3.88 -3.94
C VAL A 36 -5.22 4.31 -4.96
N ILE A 37 -5.63 3.37 -5.81
CA ILE A 37 -6.73 3.59 -6.76
C ILE A 37 -8.02 3.11 -6.10
N GLY A 38 -8.96 4.04 -5.89
CA GLY A 38 -10.26 3.74 -5.31
C GLY A 38 -10.21 3.31 -3.84
N CYS A 39 -11.04 2.34 -3.48
CA CYS A 39 -11.05 1.68 -2.17
C CYS A 39 -10.39 0.31 -2.32
N SER A 40 -9.14 0.20 -1.88
CA SER A 40 -8.35 -1.03 -2.06
C SER A 40 -7.50 -1.31 -0.83
N ARG A 41 -7.23 -2.59 -0.62
CA ARG A 41 -6.23 -3.07 0.34
C ARG A 41 -4.82 -2.92 -0.19
N ASN A 42 -4.69 -3.00 -1.51
CA ASN A 42 -3.43 -2.90 -2.23
C ASN A 42 -3.16 -1.43 -2.54
N PHE A 43 -1.95 -1.00 -2.27
CA PHE A 43 -1.47 0.35 -2.51
C PHE A 43 -0.03 0.31 -3.00
N THR A 44 0.41 1.40 -3.59
CA THR A 44 1.70 1.52 -4.25
C THR A 44 2.52 2.62 -3.60
N MET A 45 3.76 2.34 -3.24
CA MET A 45 4.72 3.36 -2.82
C MET A 45 5.59 3.77 -4.00
N CYS A 46 5.69 5.07 -4.23
CA CYS A 46 6.70 5.67 -5.07
C CYS A 46 7.84 6.16 -4.18
N ILE A 47 9.06 5.64 -4.39
CA ILE A 47 10.25 6.00 -3.60
C ILE A 47 11.36 6.37 -4.58
N LYS A 48 11.99 7.52 -4.39
CA LYS A 48 13.14 7.94 -5.18
C LYS A 48 14.39 7.23 -4.69
N ASN A 49 15.13 6.62 -5.60
CA ASN A 49 16.42 6.04 -5.29
C ASN A 49 17.51 7.12 -5.22
N ASN A 50 18.72 6.72 -4.82
CA ASN A 50 19.86 7.64 -4.72
C ASN A 50 20.29 8.21 -6.08
N ASP A 51 19.94 7.53 -7.18
CA ASP A 51 20.22 7.96 -8.56
C ASP A 51 19.16 8.94 -9.09
N GLY A 52 18.14 9.25 -8.29
CA GLY A 52 17.08 10.18 -8.64
C GLY A 52 15.92 9.57 -9.44
N GLU A 53 15.93 8.26 -9.66
CA GLU A 53 14.87 7.52 -10.34
C GLU A 53 13.79 7.04 -9.37
N PHE A 54 12.54 7.01 -9.81
CA PHE A 54 11.44 6.51 -8.99
C PHE A 54 11.29 4.99 -9.12
N GLN A 55 11.32 4.31 -7.98
CA GLN A 55 10.97 2.91 -7.85
C GLN A 55 9.54 2.76 -7.33
N THR A 56 8.87 1.71 -7.81
CA THR A 56 7.48 1.38 -7.48
C THR A 56 7.45 0.12 -6.65
N PHE A 57 6.78 0.17 -5.50
CA PHE A 57 6.62 -0.99 -4.61
C PHE A 57 5.15 -1.23 -4.32
N GLU A 58 4.65 -2.43 -4.60
CA GLU A 58 3.29 -2.82 -4.26
C GLU A 58 3.23 -3.39 -2.84
N TYR A 59 2.28 -2.89 -2.06
CA TYR A 59 2.00 -3.34 -0.71
C TYR A 59 0.53 -3.73 -0.59
N SER A 60 0.22 -4.48 0.47
CA SER A 60 -1.15 -4.80 0.85
C SER A 60 -1.32 -4.61 2.34
N CYS A 61 -2.45 -4.05 2.75
CA CYS A 61 -2.76 -3.89 4.17
C CYS A 61 -2.79 -5.24 4.90
N PRO A 62 -2.29 -5.29 6.15
CA PRO A 62 -2.38 -6.49 6.97
C PRO A 62 -3.84 -6.77 7.29
N HIS A 63 -4.22 -8.04 7.38
CA HIS A 63 -5.61 -8.48 7.57
C HIS A 63 -6.57 -8.08 6.43
N ASN A 64 -7.66 -8.83 6.27
CA ASN A 64 -8.53 -8.71 5.10
C ASN A 64 -9.57 -7.59 5.21
N GLU A 65 -9.76 -7.05 6.41
CA GLU A 65 -10.72 -5.99 6.75
C GLU A 65 -10.12 -4.57 6.72
N LEU A 66 -8.80 -4.45 6.55
CA LEU A 66 -8.09 -3.18 6.50
C LEU A 66 -7.83 -2.74 5.06
N PHE A 67 -8.05 -1.45 4.81
CA PHE A 67 -7.93 -0.78 3.52
C PHE A 67 -7.00 0.41 3.67
N PHE A 68 -6.26 0.75 2.62
CA PHE A 68 -5.32 1.85 2.68
C PHE A 68 -6.07 3.19 2.66
N ASP A 69 -5.79 4.04 3.64
CA ASP A 69 -6.31 5.40 3.74
C ASP A 69 -5.21 6.38 3.31
N PRO A 70 -5.31 7.00 2.11
CA PRO A 70 -4.29 7.93 1.65
C PRO A 70 -4.31 9.25 2.43
N ASP A 71 -5.43 9.60 3.07
CA ASP A 71 -5.53 10.83 3.86
C ASP A 71 -4.73 10.70 5.18
N GLU A 72 -4.67 9.47 5.74
CA GLU A 72 -3.99 9.14 7.00
C GLU A 72 -2.68 8.36 6.79
N ASN A 73 -2.29 8.12 5.52
CA ASN A 73 -1.15 7.30 5.11
C ASN A 73 -1.03 5.97 5.88
N SER A 74 -2.16 5.27 6.10
CA SER A 74 -2.20 4.08 6.96
C SER A 74 -3.34 3.13 6.62
N CYS A 75 -3.20 1.86 7.02
CA CYS A 75 -4.26 0.85 6.88
C CYS A 75 -5.33 1.03 7.97
N ARG A 76 -6.57 1.23 7.55
CA ARG A 76 -7.71 1.53 8.44
C ARG A 76 -8.88 0.61 8.10
N PRO A 77 -9.79 0.35 9.06
CA PRO A 77 -11.02 -0.36 8.75
C PRO A 77 -11.78 0.29 7.60
N HIS A 78 -12.37 -0.50 6.71
CA HIS A 78 -13.10 -0.03 5.52
C HIS A 78 -14.04 1.16 5.79
N TYR A 79 -14.76 1.15 6.93
CA TYR A 79 -15.72 2.20 7.28
C TYR A 79 -15.08 3.54 7.69
N LYS A 80 -13.77 3.59 7.91
CA LYS A 80 -13.03 4.84 8.22
C LYS A 80 -12.52 5.51 6.94
N VAL A 81 -12.08 4.73 5.97
CA VAL A 81 -11.50 5.20 4.70
C VAL A 81 -12.53 5.97 3.86
N ARG A 82 -12.22 7.23 3.51
CA ARG A 82 -13.13 8.13 2.79
C ARG A 82 -13.55 7.56 1.42
N ASN A 83 -12.61 7.06 0.63
CA ASN A 83 -12.88 6.50 -0.69
C ASN A 83 -13.80 5.26 -0.63
N CYS A 84 -13.69 4.45 0.42
CA CYS A 84 -14.53 3.28 0.64
C CYS A 84 -15.99 3.64 0.97
N LYS A 85 -16.23 4.77 1.65
CA LYS A 85 -17.58 5.28 1.91
C LYS A 85 -18.29 5.71 0.63
N MET A 86 -17.55 6.27 -0.33
CA MET A 86 -18.12 6.79 -1.58
C MET A 86 -18.57 5.68 -2.54
N GLN A 87 -17.94 4.50 -2.50
CA GLN A 87 -18.32 3.39 -3.38
C GLN A 87 -19.69 2.76 -3.05
N ARG A 88 -20.18 2.90 -1.81
CA ARG A 88 -21.55 2.47 -1.44
C ARG A 88 -22.65 3.34 -2.03
N ARG A 89 -22.32 4.49 -2.64
CA ARG A 89 -23.29 5.40 -3.26
C ARG A 89 -23.47 5.19 -4.77
N ARG A 90 -22.75 4.25 -5.39
CA ARG A 90 -22.80 4.00 -6.85
C ARG A 90 -23.62 2.75 -7.26
N THR A 91 -24.30 2.08 -6.33
CA THR A 91 -25.19 0.93 -6.62
C THR A 91 -26.67 1.25 -6.44
N THR A 92 -27.07 2.51 -6.64
CA THR A 92 -28.47 2.86 -6.93
C THR A 92 -28.57 3.35 -8.38
N HIS A 93 -28.30 2.46 -9.33
CA HIS A 93 -28.92 2.57 -10.64
C HIS A 93 -30.00 1.49 -10.67
N LEU A 94 -31.27 1.91 -10.66
CA LEU A 94 -32.37 1.08 -11.12
C LEU A 94 -31.99 0.48 -12.48
N GLN A 95 -32.12 -0.83 -12.64
CA GLN A 95 -33.04 -1.38 -13.64
C GLN A 95 -33.36 -2.83 -13.32
#